data_AF-A0A2E2J7Q9-F1
#
_entry.id   AF-A0A2E2J7Q9-F1
#
_cell.length_a   1.000
_cell.length_b   1.000
_cell.length_c   1.000
_cell.angle_alpha   90.00
_cell.angle_beta   90.00
_cell.angle_gamma   90.00
#
_symmetry.space_group_name_H-M   'P 1'
#
loop_
_entity.id
_entity.type
_entity.pdbx_description
1 polymer ?
#
loop_
_entity_poly.entity_id
_entity_poly.type
_entity_poly.pdbx_seq_one_letter_code
_entity_poly.pdbx_strand_id
1 'polypeptide(L)'
;MSAIFLSASVPLVNRGNYHETANPFLIQCAVRELVISVIRQHKIVWGGHPAITPMIWSICEDLNIDYSEAVVLYQSKFFQDRFPEENQRFHNVVLTDAVPTDMSASLLLMREQMLSRQDLVAAVFIGGMDGVEAEYDLFIRFHPQAKVLPVAAPGGAALELAKRLGQVDETELHDVDFARLFHSHLSAITSDGRTD
;
A
#
# COMPACT_ATOMS: atom_id res chain seq x y z
N MET A 1 13.50 6.23 10.72
CA MET A 1 12.43 5.22 10.79
C MET A 1 12.31 4.63 9.40
N SER A 2 12.35 3.30 9.26
CA SER A 2 12.09 2.65 7.97
C SER A 2 10.61 2.75 7.59
N ALA A 3 10.28 2.40 6.36
CA ALA A 3 8.96 2.57 5.78
C ALA A 3 8.46 1.27 5.13
N ILE A 4 7.15 1.11 5.14
CA ILE A 4 6.44 0.03 4.46
C ILE A 4 5.58 0.66 3.37
N PHE A 5 5.77 0.18 2.14
CA PHE A 5 4.93 0.57 1.03
C PHE A 5 3.59 -0.18 1.11
N LEU A 6 2.48 0.54 1.00
CA LEU A 6 1.13 0.00 0.89
C LEU A 6 0.59 0.24 -0.52
N SER A 7 0.35 -0.86 -1.24
CA SER A 7 -0.43 -0.86 -2.47
C SER A 7 -1.81 -1.44 -2.19
N ALA A 8 -2.84 -0.60 -2.24
CA ALA A 8 -4.20 -1.04 -1.98
C ALA A 8 -5.23 -0.25 -2.80
N SER A 9 -6.30 -0.94 -3.21
CA SER A 9 -7.52 -0.31 -3.69
C SER A 9 -8.70 -1.26 -3.56
N VAL A 10 -9.92 -0.73 -3.58
CA VAL A 10 -11.15 -1.54 -3.68
C VAL A 10 -11.53 -1.68 -5.15
N PRO A 11 -11.55 -2.90 -5.73
CA PRO A 11 -11.92 -3.09 -7.13
C PRO A 11 -13.36 -2.64 -7.42
N LEU A 12 -13.56 -2.07 -8.61
CA LEU A 12 -14.88 -1.63 -9.08
C LEU A 12 -15.43 -2.64 -10.09
N VAL A 13 -16.73 -2.92 -10.01
CA VAL A 13 -17.45 -3.91 -10.86
C VAL A 13 -17.25 -3.66 -12.36
N ASN A 14 -17.02 -2.42 -12.78
CA ASN A 14 -16.86 -2.04 -14.18
C ASN A 14 -15.39 -1.98 -14.67
N ARG A 15 -14.43 -2.53 -13.91
CA ARG A 15 -12.99 -2.51 -14.26
C ARG A 15 -12.34 -3.88 -14.06
N GLY A 16 -12.47 -4.73 -15.07
CA GLY A 16 -11.89 -6.08 -15.07
C GLY A 16 -12.54 -7.01 -14.05
N ASN A 17 -11.92 -8.17 -13.83
CA ASN A 17 -12.55 -9.27 -13.08
C ASN A 17 -12.09 -9.36 -11.62
N TYR A 18 -11.17 -8.49 -11.18
CA TYR A 18 -10.67 -8.51 -9.80
C TYR A 18 -11.76 -8.29 -8.75
N HIS A 19 -12.89 -7.68 -9.13
CA HIS A 19 -14.04 -7.50 -8.24
C HIS A 19 -14.78 -8.80 -7.91
N GLU A 20 -14.64 -9.85 -8.73
CA GLU A 20 -15.33 -11.13 -8.55
C GLU A 20 -14.85 -11.89 -7.31
N THR A 21 -13.57 -11.71 -6.98
CA THR A 21 -12.94 -12.34 -5.80
C THR A 21 -12.75 -11.37 -4.64
N ALA A 22 -12.78 -10.06 -4.91
CA ALA A 22 -12.51 -9.06 -3.90
C ALA A 22 -13.63 -8.93 -2.87
N ASN A 23 -13.24 -8.86 -1.60
CA ASN A 23 -14.13 -8.57 -0.49
C ASN A 23 -13.78 -7.19 0.10
N PRO A 24 -14.56 -6.12 -0.19
CA PRO A 24 -14.29 -4.77 0.31
C PRO A 24 -14.18 -4.67 1.83
N PHE A 25 -14.94 -5.48 2.58
CA PHE A 25 -14.87 -5.51 4.04
C PHE A 25 -13.53 -6.07 4.51
N LEU A 26 -13.06 -7.17 3.92
CA LEU A 26 -11.75 -7.74 4.26
C LEU A 26 -10.60 -6.82 3.85
N ILE A 27 -10.72 -6.09 2.73
CA ILE A 27 -9.74 -5.07 2.35
C ILE A 27 -9.62 -4.00 3.44
N GLN A 28 -10.76 -3.49 3.92
CA GLN A 28 -10.78 -2.50 5.01
C GLN A 28 -10.15 -3.05 6.31
N CYS A 29 -10.51 -4.27 6.70
CA CYS A 29 -9.93 -4.93 7.88
C CYS A 29 -8.41 -5.09 7.75
N ALA A 30 -7.93 -5.57 6.59
CA ALA A 30 -6.51 -5.77 6.36
C ALA A 30 -5.72 -4.46 6.33
N VAL A 31 -6.25 -3.40 5.71
CA VAL A 31 -5.59 -2.08 5.73
C VAL A 31 -5.53 -1.52 7.16
N ARG A 32 -6.62 -1.61 7.92
CA ARG A 32 -6.67 -1.16 9.32
C ARG A 32 -5.65 -1.89 10.19
N GLU A 33 -5.60 -3.21 10.06
CA GLU A 33 -4.72 -4.03 10.87
C GLU A 33 -3.24 -3.84 10.49
N LEU A 34 -2.94 -3.62 9.20
CA LEU A 34 -1.60 -3.24 8.76
C LEU A 34 -1.16 -1.96 9.47
N VAL A 35 -2.01 -0.92 9.46
CA VAL A 35 -1.68 0.34 10.11
C VAL A 35 -1.39 0.11 11.58
N ILE A 36 -2.29 -0.53 12.32
CA ILE A 36 -2.12 -0.81 13.75
C ILE A 36 -0.82 -1.58 14.03
N SER A 37 -0.50 -2.57 13.19
CA SER A 37 0.65 -3.45 13.36
C SER A 37 2.00 -2.74 13.17
N VAL A 38 2.08 -1.74 12.28
CA VAL A 38 3.38 -1.19 11.83
C VAL A 38 3.63 0.25 12.27
N ILE A 39 2.58 1.02 12.57
CA ILE A 39 2.64 2.48 12.75
C ILE A 39 3.57 2.94 13.89
N ARG A 40 3.88 2.04 14.85
CA ARG A 40 4.81 2.31 15.96
C ARG A 40 6.28 2.17 15.59
N GLN A 41 6.59 1.44 14.53
CA GLN A 41 7.97 1.06 14.15
C GLN A 41 8.35 1.57 12.76
N HIS A 42 7.37 1.75 11.89
CA HIS A 42 7.56 2.11 10.49
C HIS A 42 6.59 3.19 10.05
N LYS A 43 7.02 4.00 9.07
CA LYS A 43 6.11 4.87 8.32
C LYS A 43 5.36 4.04 7.28
N ILE A 44 4.14 4.45 6.94
CA ILE A 44 3.39 3.86 5.83
C ILE A 44 3.44 4.81 4.65
N VAL A 45 3.89 4.32 3.49
CA VAL A 45 4.00 5.09 2.25
C VAL A 45 3.01 4.54 1.25
N TRP A 46 2.17 5.38 0.63
CA TRP A 46 1.27 4.94 -0.45
C TRP A 46 0.98 6.06 -1.46
N GLY A 47 0.46 5.67 -2.63
CA GLY A 47 -0.10 6.58 -3.62
C GLY A 47 -1.57 6.86 -3.30
N GLY A 48 -1.98 8.13 -3.31
CA GLY A 48 -3.25 8.58 -2.74
C GLY A 48 -4.50 8.16 -3.49
N HIS A 49 -4.85 6.89 -3.34
CA HIS A 49 -6.04 6.30 -3.91
C HIS A 49 -7.30 6.80 -3.16
N PRO A 50 -8.35 7.27 -3.87
CA PRO A 50 -9.53 7.88 -3.24
C PRO A 50 -10.25 7.01 -2.21
N ALA A 51 -10.17 5.68 -2.30
CA ALA A 51 -10.78 4.77 -1.32
C ALA A 51 -9.89 4.47 -0.10
N ILE A 52 -8.56 4.60 -0.24
CA ILE A 52 -7.61 4.26 0.84
C ILE A 52 -7.27 5.48 1.68
N THR A 53 -7.12 6.66 1.07
CA THR A 53 -6.75 7.88 1.79
C THR A 53 -7.70 8.23 2.94
N PRO A 54 -9.05 8.24 2.76
CA PRO A 54 -9.97 8.51 3.86
C PRO A 54 -9.96 7.42 4.94
N MET A 55 -9.65 6.18 4.55
CA MET A 55 -9.56 5.05 5.47
C MET A 55 -8.34 5.18 6.39
N ILE A 56 -7.16 5.44 5.83
CA ILE A 56 -5.93 5.67 6.61
C ILE A 56 -6.12 6.88 7.53
N TRP A 57 -6.77 7.94 7.03
CA TRP A 57 -7.18 9.06 7.86
C TRP A 57 -7.98 8.58 9.07
N SER A 58 -9.17 8.03 8.88
CA SER A 58 -10.01 7.58 10.01
C SER A 58 -9.27 6.69 11.02
N ILE A 59 -8.33 5.84 10.57
CA ILE A 59 -7.56 4.97 11.46
C ILE A 59 -6.58 5.75 12.34
N CYS A 60 -5.80 6.70 11.83
CA CYS A 60 -4.89 7.42 12.73
C CYS A 60 -5.63 8.41 13.66
N GLU A 61 -6.84 8.85 13.27
CA GLU A 61 -7.74 9.65 14.12
C GLU A 61 -8.23 8.82 15.30
N ASP A 62 -8.73 7.61 15.03
CA ASP A 62 -9.16 6.64 16.05
C ASP A 62 -8.03 6.31 17.04
N LEU A 63 -6.79 6.23 16.54
CA LEU A 63 -5.62 5.83 17.33
C LEU A 63 -4.91 7.02 18.00
N ASN A 64 -5.37 8.27 17.77
CA ASN A 64 -4.72 9.50 18.23
C ASN A 64 -3.22 9.55 17.90
N ILE A 65 -2.88 9.18 16.66
CA ILE A 65 -1.50 9.17 16.14
C ILE A 65 -1.28 10.43 15.31
N ASP A 66 -0.12 11.06 15.48
CA ASP A 66 0.28 12.15 14.60
C ASP A 66 0.60 11.62 13.20
N TYR A 67 -0.32 11.86 12.28
CA TYR A 67 -0.20 11.48 10.88
C TYR A 67 1.10 11.96 10.23
N SER A 68 1.54 13.18 10.55
CA SER A 68 2.69 13.79 9.87
C SER A 68 3.98 12.99 10.09
N GLU A 69 4.04 12.25 11.21
CA GLU A 69 5.15 11.39 11.57
C GLU A 69 4.99 9.95 11.07
N ALA A 70 3.75 9.50 10.90
CA ALA A 70 3.42 8.09 10.76
C ALA A 70 3.11 7.64 9.32
N VAL A 71 2.72 8.58 8.46
CA VAL A 71 2.31 8.29 7.08
C VAL A 71 2.99 9.19 6.06
N VAL A 72 3.14 8.76 4.81
CA VAL A 72 3.63 9.58 3.69
C VAL A 72 2.75 9.33 2.47
N LEU A 73 2.02 10.36 2.06
CA LEU A 73 1.09 10.32 0.95
C LEU A 73 1.73 10.87 -0.33
N TYR A 74 1.78 10.08 -1.40
CA TYR A 74 2.18 10.56 -2.73
C TYR A 74 0.96 10.86 -3.59
N GLN A 75 0.97 12.00 -4.28
CA GLN A 75 -0.09 12.42 -5.20
C GLN A 75 0.53 13.04 -6.45
N SER A 76 -0.03 12.75 -7.63
CA SER A 76 0.36 13.43 -8.86
C SER A 76 -0.47 14.69 -9.05
N LYS A 77 0.20 15.81 -9.38
CA LYS A 77 -0.47 17.07 -9.76
C LYS A 77 -1.44 16.90 -10.93
N PHE A 78 -1.31 15.83 -11.72
CA PHE A 78 -2.27 15.49 -12.78
C PHE A 78 -3.70 15.31 -12.23
N PHE A 79 -3.85 14.88 -10.97
CA PHE A 79 -5.14 14.66 -10.34
C PHE A 79 -5.55 15.77 -9.35
N GLN A 80 -4.87 16.92 -9.36
CA GLN A 80 -5.06 17.97 -8.35
C GLN A 80 -6.53 18.42 -8.19
N ASP A 81 -7.28 18.48 -9.30
CA ASP A 81 -8.69 18.89 -9.31
C ASP A 81 -9.64 17.81 -8.77
N ARG A 82 -9.11 16.62 -8.47
CA ARG A 82 -9.85 15.44 -7.99
C ARG A 82 -9.33 14.95 -6.65
N PHE A 83 -8.44 15.70 -6.01
CA PHE A 83 -7.97 15.34 -4.68
C PHE A 83 -9.15 15.32 -3.70
N PRO A 84 -9.27 14.26 -2.88
CA PRO A 84 -10.27 14.24 -1.82
C PRO A 84 -10.02 15.39 -0.84
N GLU A 85 -11.08 15.93 -0.22
CA GLU A 85 -10.96 17.07 0.71
C GLU A 85 -10.02 16.75 1.88
N GLU A 86 -9.98 15.47 2.28
CA GLU A 86 -9.09 14.94 3.30
C GLU A 86 -7.61 15.17 2.98
N ASN A 87 -7.21 15.29 1.70
CA ASN A 87 -5.83 15.61 1.32
C ASN A 87 -5.33 16.91 2.00
N GLN A 88 -6.22 17.88 2.25
CA GLN A 88 -5.85 19.13 2.93
C GLN A 88 -5.41 18.91 4.39
N ARG A 89 -5.82 17.79 4.99
CA ARG A 89 -5.48 17.41 6.37
C ARG A 89 -4.14 16.68 6.46
N PHE A 90 -3.63 16.17 5.33
CA PHE A 90 -2.29 15.61 5.27
C PHE A 90 -1.29 16.74 5.07
N HIS A 91 -0.63 17.17 6.14
CA HIS A 91 0.37 18.25 6.06
C HIS A 91 1.68 17.84 5.35
N ASN A 92 1.82 16.56 4.98
CA ASN A 92 3.03 15.96 4.45
C ASN A 92 2.82 15.21 3.11
N VAL A 93 1.88 15.68 2.27
CA VAL A 93 1.70 15.15 0.92
C VAL A 93 2.90 15.48 0.03
N VAL A 94 3.49 14.45 -0.57
CA VAL A 94 4.52 14.58 -1.61
C VAL A 94 3.83 14.71 -2.96
N LEU A 95 3.83 15.93 -3.50
CA LEU A 95 3.28 16.21 -4.82
C LEU A 95 4.33 15.97 -5.90
N THR A 96 3.98 15.11 -6.85
CA THR A 96 4.80 14.78 -8.03
C THR A 96 4.29 15.54 -9.25
N ASP A 97 5.16 15.87 -10.18
CA ASP A 97 4.78 16.64 -11.36
C ASP A 97 3.82 15.87 -12.27
N ALA A 98 3.03 16.61 -13.05
CA ALA A 98 2.18 16.05 -14.07
C ALA A 98 2.93 16.01 -15.39
N VAL A 99 2.80 14.91 -16.13
CA VAL A 99 3.12 14.87 -17.56
C VAL A 99 1.89 15.39 -18.30
N PRO A 100 1.98 16.52 -19.04
CA PRO A 100 0.82 17.12 -19.67
C PRO A 100 0.07 16.13 -20.56
N THR A 101 -1.25 16.04 -20.38
CA THR A 101 -2.16 15.16 -21.15
C THR A 101 -1.90 13.65 -21.06
N ASP A 102 -0.90 13.21 -20.30
CA ASP A 102 -0.57 11.80 -20.15
C ASP A 102 -0.74 11.34 -18.69
N MET A 103 -1.90 10.75 -18.42
CA MET A 103 -2.24 10.19 -17.12
C MET A 103 -1.31 9.03 -16.74
N SER A 104 -0.97 8.17 -17.71
CA SER A 104 -0.16 6.97 -17.46
C SER A 104 1.28 7.34 -17.14
N ALA A 105 1.84 8.30 -17.88
CA ALA A 105 3.18 8.82 -17.60
C ALA A 105 3.25 9.60 -16.28
N SER A 106 2.20 10.39 -15.96
CA SER A 106 2.09 11.06 -14.66
C SER A 106 2.05 10.07 -13.49
N LEU A 107 1.31 8.98 -13.65
CA LEU A 107 1.21 7.92 -12.64
C LEU A 107 2.52 7.13 -12.52
N LEU A 108 3.18 6.83 -13.63
CA LEU A 108 4.48 6.16 -13.64
C LEU A 108 5.54 7.02 -12.92
N LEU A 109 5.63 8.31 -13.25
CA LEU A 109 6.54 9.24 -12.59
C LEU A 109 6.32 9.27 -11.08
N MET A 110 5.05 9.35 -10.64
CA MET A 110 4.71 9.31 -9.23
C MET A 110 5.16 8.00 -8.57
N ARG A 111 4.92 6.85 -9.21
CA ARG A 111 5.32 5.54 -8.72
C ARG A 111 6.83 5.39 -8.65
N GLU A 112 7.57 5.85 -9.65
CA GLU A 112 9.04 5.81 -9.63
C GLU A 112 9.62 6.66 -8.50
N GLN A 113 9.10 7.88 -8.30
CA GLN A 113 9.53 8.75 -7.20
C GLN A 113 9.17 8.17 -5.82
N MET A 114 8.00 7.53 -5.70
CA MET A 114 7.54 6.91 -4.46
C MET A 114 8.32 5.62 -4.14
N LEU A 115 8.49 4.75 -5.13
CA LEU A 115 9.03 3.41 -4.92
C LEU A 115 10.57 3.38 -4.95
N SER A 116 11.25 4.42 -5.44
CA SER A 116 12.72 4.52 -5.37
C SER A 116 13.26 4.95 -4.00
N ARG A 117 12.36 5.25 -3.04
CA ARG A 117 12.70 5.59 -1.66
C ARG A 117 13.57 4.52 -0.99
N GLN A 118 14.73 4.91 -0.48
CA GLN A 118 15.71 4.00 0.11
C GLN A 118 15.33 3.48 1.50
N ASP A 119 14.35 4.09 2.16
CA ASP A 119 13.87 3.68 3.48
C ASP A 119 12.78 2.61 3.44
N LEU A 120 12.35 2.18 2.24
CA LEU A 120 11.37 1.11 2.06
C LEU A 120 12.00 -0.25 2.34
N VAL A 121 11.52 -0.91 3.39
CA VAL A 121 12.02 -2.24 3.82
C VAL A 121 11.05 -3.37 3.49
N ALA A 122 9.80 -3.03 3.18
CA ALA A 122 8.77 -3.97 2.76
C ALA A 122 7.70 -3.32 1.88
N ALA A 123 6.99 -4.15 1.11
CA ALA A 123 5.78 -3.81 0.40
C ALA A 123 4.64 -4.77 0.77
N VAL A 124 3.47 -4.20 1.06
CA VAL A 124 2.24 -4.93 1.35
C VAL A 124 1.20 -4.61 0.29
N PHE A 125 0.60 -5.64 -0.29
CA PHE A 125 -0.40 -5.52 -1.35
C PHE A 125 -1.74 -6.06 -0.86
N ILE A 126 -2.80 -5.25 -0.92
CA ILE A 126 -4.13 -5.60 -0.37
C ILE A 126 -5.23 -5.27 -1.39
N GLY A 127 -6.00 -6.28 -1.80
CA GLY A 127 -7.07 -6.09 -2.78
C GLY A 127 -6.50 -5.69 -4.14
N GLY A 128 -6.98 -4.58 -4.69
CA GLY A 128 -6.34 -3.98 -5.86
C GLY A 128 -6.84 -4.44 -7.22
N MET A 129 -6.42 -3.71 -8.25
CA MET A 129 -6.59 -4.01 -9.67
C MET A 129 -5.19 -3.97 -10.35
N ASP A 130 -5.11 -3.74 -11.66
CA ASP A 130 -3.87 -3.67 -12.46
C ASP A 130 -2.73 -2.84 -11.83
N GLY A 131 -3.08 -1.82 -11.03
CA GLY A 131 -2.09 -0.97 -10.36
C GLY A 131 -1.18 -1.71 -9.39
N VAL A 132 -1.68 -2.77 -8.73
CA VAL A 132 -0.92 -3.61 -7.80
C VAL A 132 0.24 -4.31 -8.52
N GLU A 133 -0.03 -4.88 -9.69
CA GLU A 133 0.99 -5.60 -10.47
C GLU A 133 2.07 -4.64 -10.97
N ALA A 134 1.67 -3.48 -11.49
CA ALA A 134 2.61 -2.44 -11.93
C ALA A 134 3.49 -1.91 -10.78
N GLU A 135 2.92 -1.77 -9.59
CA GLU A 135 3.65 -1.33 -8.40
C GLU A 135 4.58 -2.41 -7.86
N TYR A 136 4.16 -3.68 -7.89
CA TYR A 136 5.02 -4.81 -7.56
C TYR A 136 6.26 -4.87 -8.48
N ASP A 137 6.05 -4.80 -9.79
CA ASP A 137 7.14 -4.89 -10.78
C ASP A 137 8.13 -3.71 -10.64
N LEU A 138 7.67 -2.53 -10.24
CA LEU A 138 8.54 -1.40 -9.91
C LEU A 138 9.26 -1.61 -8.57
N PHE A 139 8.53 -2.06 -7.54
CA PHE A 139 9.08 -2.22 -6.19
C PHE A 139 10.24 -3.21 -6.17
N ILE A 140 10.11 -4.39 -6.78
CA ILE A 140 11.18 -5.40 -6.78
C ILE A 140 12.41 -4.96 -7.60
N ARG A 141 12.24 -4.04 -8.56
CA ARG A 141 13.36 -3.45 -9.31
C ARG A 141 14.18 -2.50 -8.45
N PHE A 142 13.52 -1.68 -7.62
CA PHE A 142 14.21 -0.77 -6.72
C PHE A 142 14.71 -1.46 -5.44
N HIS A 143 13.97 -2.44 -4.95
CA HIS A 143 14.20 -3.10 -3.66
C HIS A 143 14.22 -4.63 -3.78
N PRO A 144 15.19 -5.22 -4.50
CA PRO A 144 15.22 -6.65 -4.77
C PRO A 144 15.37 -7.53 -3.51
N GLN A 145 15.81 -6.96 -2.39
CA GLN A 145 15.98 -7.64 -1.11
C GLN A 145 14.87 -7.35 -0.09
N ALA A 146 13.97 -6.40 -0.38
CA ALA A 146 12.91 -6.04 0.55
C ALA A 146 11.83 -7.13 0.61
N LYS A 147 11.16 -7.21 1.76
CA LYS A 147 10.06 -8.15 1.96
C LYS A 147 8.87 -7.75 1.07
N VAL A 148 8.31 -8.70 0.33
CA VAL A 148 7.04 -8.53 -0.37
C VAL A 148 5.99 -9.42 0.26
N LEU A 149 4.83 -8.82 0.60
CA LEU A 149 3.69 -9.49 1.23
C LEU A 149 2.39 -9.16 0.49
N PRO A 150 1.96 -10.01 -0.47
CA PRO A 150 0.60 -9.96 -0.99
C PRO A 150 -0.38 -10.61 0.00
N VAL A 151 -1.42 -9.89 0.39
CA VAL A 151 -2.46 -10.39 1.30
C VAL A 151 -3.59 -10.99 0.47
N ALA A 152 -3.69 -12.32 0.48
CA ALA A 152 -4.55 -13.07 -0.42
C ALA A 152 -6.05 -13.05 -0.03
N ALA A 153 -6.37 -13.19 1.26
CA ALA A 153 -7.74 -13.38 1.73
C ALA A 153 -8.76 -12.29 1.31
N PRO A 154 -8.40 -11.01 1.20
CA PRO A 154 -9.29 -9.98 0.67
C PRO A 154 -9.60 -10.09 -0.84
N GLY A 155 -8.92 -10.97 -1.58
CA GLY A 155 -9.11 -11.14 -3.03
C GLY A 155 -8.46 -10.04 -3.87
N GLY A 156 -8.95 -9.87 -5.09
CA GLY A 156 -8.45 -8.87 -6.04
C GLY A 156 -7.06 -9.18 -6.60
N ALA A 157 -6.35 -8.15 -7.07
CA ALA A 157 -5.03 -8.32 -7.68
C ALA A 157 -3.96 -8.85 -6.70
N ALA A 158 -4.11 -8.58 -5.40
CA ALA A 158 -3.24 -9.12 -4.37
C ALA A 158 -3.32 -10.65 -4.28
N LEU A 159 -4.51 -11.25 -4.45
CA LEU A 159 -4.68 -12.70 -4.50
C LEU A 159 -3.95 -13.31 -5.70
N GLU A 160 -4.12 -12.71 -6.89
CA GLU A 160 -3.44 -13.19 -8.10
C GLU A 160 -1.92 -13.01 -8.00
N LEU A 161 -1.46 -11.91 -7.40
CA LEU A 161 -0.05 -11.70 -7.09
C LEU A 161 0.47 -12.78 -6.13
N ALA A 162 -0.27 -13.10 -5.06
CA ALA A 162 0.12 -14.12 -4.10
C ALA A 162 0.30 -15.50 -4.75
N LYS A 163 -0.69 -15.91 -5.58
CA LYS A 163 -0.61 -17.15 -6.38
C LYS A 163 0.61 -17.15 -7.31
N ARG A 164 0.88 -16.03 -7.99
CA ARG A 164 2.01 -15.88 -8.92
C ARG A 164 3.37 -16.06 -8.23
N LEU A 165 3.50 -15.60 -6.99
CA LEU A 165 4.75 -15.71 -6.22
C LEU A 165 4.92 -17.08 -5.54
N GLY A 166 3.93 -17.97 -5.62
CA GLY A 166 3.95 -19.24 -4.90
C GLY A 166 3.99 -19.06 -3.38
N GLN A 167 3.58 -17.88 -2.88
CA GLN A 167 3.64 -17.50 -1.47
C GLN A 167 2.38 -17.91 -0.70
N VAL A 168 1.63 -18.90 -1.17
CA VAL A 168 0.35 -19.24 -0.57
C VAL A 168 0.22 -20.74 -0.40
N ASP A 169 0.23 -21.16 0.87
CA ASP A 169 -0.32 -22.45 1.27
C ASP A 169 -1.86 -22.35 1.26
N GLU A 170 -2.60 -23.41 0.97
CA GLU A 170 -4.08 -23.34 0.85
C GLU A 170 -4.76 -22.77 2.11
N THR A 171 -4.10 -22.90 3.26
CA THR A 171 -4.54 -22.36 4.54
C THR A 171 -4.38 -20.83 4.67
N GLU A 172 -3.41 -20.23 3.98
CA GLU A 172 -3.15 -18.77 3.99
C GLU A 172 -4.02 -18.01 2.99
N LEU A 173 -4.56 -18.70 1.96
CA LEU A 173 -5.50 -18.12 0.99
C LEU A 173 -6.74 -17.51 1.67
N HIS A 174 -7.14 -18.08 2.80
CA HIS A 174 -8.37 -17.73 3.51
C HIS A 174 -8.13 -17.23 4.93
N ASP A 175 -6.87 -16.98 5.31
CA ASP A 175 -6.54 -16.48 6.63
C ASP A 175 -6.95 -15.01 6.78
N VAL A 176 -7.91 -14.77 7.67
CA VAL A 176 -8.42 -13.44 8.01
C VAL A 176 -7.86 -12.93 9.34
N ASP A 177 -6.96 -13.67 9.99
CA ASP A 177 -6.17 -13.19 11.13
C ASP A 177 -5.02 -12.29 10.65
N PHE A 178 -5.40 -11.11 10.17
CA PHE A 178 -4.44 -10.12 9.65
C PHE A 178 -3.43 -9.66 10.72
N ALA A 179 -3.81 -9.69 12.00
CA ALA A 179 -2.92 -9.32 13.10
C ALA A 179 -1.76 -10.31 13.19
N ARG A 180 -2.07 -11.61 13.20
CA ARG A 180 -1.06 -12.67 13.18
C ARG A 180 -0.23 -12.63 11.91
N LEU A 181 -0.85 -12.40 10.75
CA LEU A 181 -0.17 -12.30 9.46
C LEU A 181 0.89 -11.18 9.48
N PHE A 182 0.50 -9.95 9.80
CA PHE A 182 1.42 -8.81 9.81
C PHE A 182 2.46 -8.93 10.92
N HIS A 183 2.09 -9.45 12.09
CA HIS A 183 3.06 -9.72 13.14
C HIS A 183 4.13 -10.70 12.66
N SER A 184 3.74 -11.83 12.06
CA SER A 184 4.69 -12.87 11.64
C SER A 184 5.61 -12.42 10.51
N HIS A 185 5.15 -11.52 9.63
CA HIS A 185 5.91 -11.10 8.45
C HIS A 185 6.67 -9.77 8.63
N LEU A 186 6.20 -8.88 9.51
CA LEU A 186 6.69 -7.50 9.58
C LEU A 186 7.34 -7.14 10.93
N SER A 187 7.03 -7.85 12.03
CA SER A 187 7.56 -7.51 13.37
C SER A 187 9.08 -7.69 13.51
N ALA A 188 9.67 -8.59 12.71
CA ALA A 188 11.11 -8.88 12.72
C ALA A 188 11.92 -7.98 11.78
N ILE A 189 11.27 -7.09 11.02
CA ILE A 189 11.94 -6.16 10.11
C ILE A 189 12.56 -5.03 10.93
N THR A 190 13.65 -5.36 11.62
CA THR A 190 14.46 -4.38 12.34
C THR A 190 15.15 -3.46 11.34
N SER A 191 15.25 -2.17 11.66
CA SER A 191 15.90 -1.15 10.83
C SER A 191 17.43 -1.28 10.80
N ASP A 192 17.99 -2.47 11.00
CA ASP A 192 19.42 -2.66 11.21
C ASP A 192 20.11 -3.13 9.92
N GLY A 193 20.47 -2.15 9.11
CA GLY A 193 21.45 -2.27 8.03
C GLY A 193 22.89 -2.07 8.51
N ARG A 194 23.22 -2.48 9.74
CA ARG A 194 24.61 -2.56 10.23
C ARG A 194 24.97 -4.01 10.49
N THR A 195 25.43 -4.68 9.44
CA THR A 195 26.41 -5.76 9.63
C THR A 195 27.76 -5.10 9.87
N ASP A 196 28.40 -5.49 10.98
CA ASP A 196 29.77 -5.15 11.37
C ASP A 196 30.81 -5.36 10.25
#